data_AF-A0A3R6Y8A9-F1
#
_entry.id   AF-A0A3R6Y8A9-F1
#
_cell.length_a   1.000
_cell.length_b   1.000
_cell.length_c   1.000
_cell.angle_alpha   90.00
_cell.angle_beta   90.00
_cell.angle_gamma   90.00
#
_symmetry.space_group_name_H-M   'P 1'
#
loop_
_entity.id
_entity.type
_entity.pdbx_description
1 polymer ?
#
loop_
_entity_poly.entity_id
_entity_poly.type
_entity_poly.pdbx_seq_one_letter_code
_entity_poly.pdbx_strand_id
1 'polypeptide(L)'
;MIHRSLLLVSAALASVAAQCAPDMQVSVRFTDDIYCVDTAPCSGEYLPSKTGCPTKGTVSINTKNTLQTDTCCSVIDTSNAVGCARPKMASENNEDADYSERQPLYEGKPQSRQFTVAGVVSTKQRRLEDHVIESVTPSSYSTNSNKELLCLEYVANFRKQFDDLMDASDICRPPLYLCPPNERGIPKFVCTTLRPTLLPFLDLYDMDKLATFVSGLIEYEPLVDPCAPPACLPSPSAVLAWQAGDSFDMANVLASFLIGAGYDAYVVH
;
A
#
# COMPACT_ATOMS: atom_id res chain seq x y z
N MET A 1 -13.17 -74.77 -27.16
CA MET A 1 -12.48 -74.40 -25.91
C MET A 1 -11.34 -73.50 -26.34
N ILE A 2 -11.27 -72.19 -26.10
CA ILE A 2 -11.50 -71.42 -24.88
C ILE A 2 -11.94 -70.00 -25.30
N HIS A 3 -13.05 -69.53 -24.74
CA HIS A 3 -13.55 -68.16 -24.86
C HIS A 3 -12.76 -67.29 -23.87
N ARG A 4 -12.00 -66.29 -24.34
CA ARG A 4 -11.33 -65.32 -23.46
C ARG A 4 -12.20 -64.06 -23.39
N SER A 5 -13.04 -64.00 -22.37
CA SER A 5 -13.80 -62.82 -21.98
C SER A 5 -12.86 -61.73 -21.49
N LEU A 6 -12.84 -60.59 -22.18
CA LEU A 6 -12.28 -59.34 -21.68
C LEU A 6 -13.33 -58.72 -20.75
N LEU A 7 -13.09 -58.72 -19.43
CA LEU A 7 -13.86 -57.92 -18.47
C LEU A 7 -13.09 -56.63 -18.20
N LEU A 8 -13.53 -55.55 -18.83
CA LEU A 8 -13.15 -54.18 -18.46
C LEU A 8 -13.96 -53.79 -17.22
N VAL A 9 -13.34 -53.85 -16.05
CA VAL A 9 -13.89 -53.28 -14.82
C VAL A 9 -13.70 -51.76 -14.90
N SER A 10 -14.77 -51.06 -15.22
CA SER A 10 -14.82 -49.59 -15.13
C SER A 10 -14.99 -49.21 -13.66
N ALA A 11 -13.91 -48.79 -13.00
CA ALA A 11 -13.99 -48.16 -11.69
C ALA A 11 -14.49 -46.72 -11.88
N ALA A 12 -15.80 -46.52 -11.75
CA ALA A 12 -16.37 -45.19 -11.65
C ALA A 12 -15.95 -44.59 -10.29
N LEU A 13 -15.05 -43.62 -10.32
CA LEU A 13 -14.79 -42.73 -9.19
C LEU A 13 -16.04 -41.89 -8.95
N ALA A 14 -16.90 -42.34 -8.04
CA ALA A 14 -17.89 -41.47 -7.44
C ALA A 14 -17.16 -40.49 -6.53
N SER A 15 -17.03 -39.24 -6.98
CA SER A 15 -16.64 -38.14 -6.10
C SER A 15 -17.74 -37.97 -5.06
N VAL A 16 -17.48 -38.43 -3.85
CA VAL A 16 -18.30 -38.13 -2.68
C VAL A 16 -18.15 -36.63 -2.46
N ALA A 17 -19.14 -35.85 -2.89
CA ALA A 17 -19.26 -34.47 -2.44
C ALA A 17 -19.37 -34.54 -0.91
N ALA A 18 -18.38 -33.99 -0.20
CA ALA A 18 -18.38 -33.97 1.25
C ALA A 18 -19.68 -33.31 1.72
N GLN A 19 -20.55 -34.10 2.35
CA GLN A 19 -21.84 -33.63 2.85
C GLN A 19 -21.57 -32.79 4.11
N CYS A 20 -21.33 -31.49 3.92
CA CYS A 20 -21.12 -30.55 5.02
C CYS A 20 -22.39 -30.40 5.86
N ALA A 21 -22.30 -30.62 7.17
CA ALA A 21 -23.37 -30.22 8.06
C ALA A 21 -23.49 -28.67 8.05
N PRO A 22 -24.71 -28.10 8.10
CA PRO A 22 -24.92 -26.66 7.96
C PRO A 22 -24.28 -25.83 9.08
N ASP A 23 -24.03 -26.43 10.24
CA ASP A 23 -23.33 -25.86 11.40
C ASP A 23 -21.80 -25.90 11.30
N MET A 24 -21.25 -26.53 10.25
CA MET A 24 -19.82 -26.63 9.95
C MET A 24 -19.43 -25.84 8.69
N GLN A 25 -20.33 -24.97 8.20
CA GLN A 25 -20.10 -24.11 7.05
C GLN A 25 -19.59 -22.74 7.49
N VAL A 26 -18.57 -22.23 6.79
CA VAL A 26 -18.01 -20.92 7.05
C VAL A 26 -17.64 -20.20 5.76
N SER A 27 -17.87 -18.89 5.73
CA SER A 27 -17.42 -17.99 4.66
C SER A 27 -16.12 -17.31 5.06
N VAL A 28 -15.24 -17.07 4.10
CA VAL A 28 -14.04 -16.24 4.31
C VAL A 28 -14.38 -14.77 4.00
N ARG A 29 -13.93 -13.84 4.84
CA ARG A 29 -14.19 -12.41 4.67
C ARG A 29 -13.78 -11.93 3.27
N PHE A 30 -14.65 -11.15 2.63
CA PHE A 30 -14.49 -10.65 1.26
C PHE A 30 -14.48 -11.73 0.17
N THR A 31 -15.01 -12.93 0.47
CA THR A 31 -15.27 -13.97 -0.52
C THR A 31 -16.74 -14.36 -0.47
N ASP A 32 -17.31 -14.67 -1.63
CA ASP A 32 -18.64 -15.28 -1.73
C ASP A 32 -18.57 -16.82 -1.62
N ASP A 33 -17.42 -17.36 -1.21
CA ASP A 33 -17.14 -18.80 -1.15
C ASP A 33 -17.47 -19.38 0.23
N ILE A 34 -18.11 -20.56 0.23
CA ILE A 34 -18.48 -21.31 1.43
C ILE A 34 -17.61 -22.56 1.53
N TYR A 35 -16.98 -22.75 2.68
CA TYR A 35 -16.09 -23.88 2.95
C TYR A 35 -16.62 -24.74 4.10
N CYS A 36 -16.29 -26.03 4.07
CA CYS A 36 -16.41 -26.91 5.24
C CYS A 36 -15.19 -26.80 6.13
N VAL A 37 -15.43 -26.83 7.43
CA VAL A 37 -14.38 -26.99 8.45
C VAL A 37 -14.62 -28.25 9.26
N ASP A 38 -13.55 -28.86 9.76
CA ASP A 38 -13.60 -30.09 10.56
C ASP A 38 -13.79 -29.81 12.06
N THR A 39 -13.59 -28.56 12.47
CA THR A 39 -13.73 -28.08 13.85
C THR A 39 -14.76 -26.96 13.94
N ALA A 40 -15.25 -26.67 15.15
CA ALA A 40 -16.30 -25.66 15.36
C ALA A 40 -15.91 -24.32 14.69
N PRO A 41 -16.74 -23.83 13.74
CA PRO A 41 -16.36 -22.71 12.88
C PRO A 41 -16.18 -21.44 13.68
N CYS A 42 -15.22 -20.64 13.25
CA CYS A 42 -14.96 -19.33 13.82
C CYS A 42 -16.06 -18.34 13.43
N SER A 43 -17.12 -18.26 14.25
CA SER A 43 -18.27 -17.39 14.00
C SER A 43 -18.95 -16.93 15.30
N GLY A 44 -19.33 -15.64 15.35
CA GLY A 44 -20.08 -15.03 16.45
C GLY A 44 -19.25 -14.05 17.28
N GLU A 45 -19.59 -13.88 18.55
CA GLU A 45 -18.85 -13.04 19.50
C GLU A 45 -17.63 -13.76 20.09
N TYR A 46 -16.59 -13.01 20.45
CA TYR A 46 -15.31 -13.51 20.96
C TYR A 46 -15.48 -14.45 22.17
N LEU A 47 -15.29 -15.76 21.95
CA LEU A 47 -15.40 -16.82 22.97
C LEU A 47 -14.26 -17.85 22.78
N PRO A 48 -13.79 -18.51 23.87
CA PRO A 48 -12.45 -19.13 23.92
C PRO A 48 -12.29 -20.49 23.23
N SER A 49 -13.27 -20.97 22.44
CA SER A 49 -13.29 -22.37 21.98
C SER A 49 -13.55 -22.60 20.49
N LYS A 50 -13.68 -21.56 19.67
CA LYS A 50 -13.95 -21.70 18.23
C LYS A 50 -12.75 -21.25 17.41
N THR A 51 -12.13 -22.18 16.66
CA THR A 51 -10.92 -21.94 15.87
C THR A 51 -10.98 -22.50 14.44
N GLY A 52 -12.13 -23.05 14.01
CA GLY A 52 -12.26 -23.69 12.71
C GLY A 52 -12.33 -22.70 11.55
N CYS A 53 -11.25 -22.62 10.77
CA CYS A 53 -11.17 -21.91 9.50
C CYS A 53 -10.54 -22.79 8.40
N PRO A 54 -10.92 -22.61 7.12
CA PRO A 54 -10.43 -23.44 6.02
C PRO A 54 -8.94 -23.19 5.73
N THR A 55 -8.21 -24.26 5.43
CA THR A 55 -6.78 -24.21 5.08
C THR A 55 -6.58 -24.14 3.56
N LYS A 56 -5.38 -23.75 3.15
CA LYS A 56 -4.96 -23.72 1.74
C LYS A 56 -5.23 -25.07 1.08
N GLY A 57 -5.84 -25.02 -0.11
CA GLY A 57 -6.24 -26.21 -0.86
C GLY A 57 -7.68 -26.67 -0.61
N THR A 58 -8.39 -26.10 0.36
CA THR A 58 -9.81 -26.41 0.59
C THR A 58 -10.65 -25.91 -0.59
N VAL A 59 -11.56 -26.76 -1.08
CA VAL A 59 -12.44 -26.44 -2.21
C VAL A 59 -13.77 -25.90 -1.70
N SER A 60 -14.19 -24.77 -2.25
CA SER A 60 -15.48 -24.13 -1.99
C SER A 60 -16.63 -25.04 -2.44
N ILE A 61 -17.67 -25.15 -1.59
CA ILE A 61 -18.84 -26.00 -1.83
C ILE A 61 -19.72 -25.42 -2.93
N ASN A 62 -19.85 -24.09 -2.98
CA ASN A 62 -20.74 -23.39 -3.90
C ASN A 62 -20.08 -23.09 -5.25
N THR A 63 -18.84 -22.59 -5.25
CA THR A 63 -18.17 -22.13 -6.48
C THR A 63 -17.14 -23.13 -7.02
N LYS A 64 -16.76 -24.15 -6.23
CA LYS A 64 -15.67 -25.09 -6.53
C LYS A 64 -14.29 -24.41 -6.67
N ASN A 65 -14.14 -23.19 -6.18
CA ASN A 65 -12.87 -22.48 -6.12
C ASN A 65 -11.95 -23.10 -5.06
N THR A 66 -10.67 -23.27 -5.37
CA THR A 66 -9.67 -23.73 -4.40
C THR A 66 -9.08 -22.54 -3.65
N LEU A 67 -9.12 -22.61 -2.32
CA LEU A 67 -8.54 -21.59 -1.44
C LEU A 67 -7.02 -21.56 -1.59
N GLN A 68 -6.48 -20.39 -1.98
CA GLN A 68 -5.06 -20.24 -2.34
C GLN A 68 -4.12 -19.98 -1.15
N THR A 69 -4.68 -19.55 -0.01
CA THR A 69 -3.94 -19.11 1.18
C THR A 69 -4.60 -19.68 2.42
N ASP A 70 -3.84 -19.98 3.47
CA ASP A 70 -4.42 -20.34 4.76
C ASP A 70 -5.26 -19.19 5.33
N THR A 71 -6.24 -19.51 6.16
CA THR A 71 -7.10 -18.51 6.82
C THR A 71 -7.07 -18.68 8.33
N CYS A 72 -7.34 -17.60 9.06
CA CYS A 72 -7.34 -17.57 10.51
C CYS A 72 -8.58 -16.85 11.07
N CYS A 73 -8.89 -17.13 12.33
CA CYS A 73 -9.87 -16.39 13.09
C CYS A 73 -9.41 -14.94 13.31
N SER A 74 -10.21 -13.97 12.89
CA SER A 74 -9.97 -12.56 13.19
C SER A 74 -11.25 -11.85 13.60
N VAL A 75 -11.11 -10.74 14.33
CA VAL A 75 -12.22 -9.82 14.55
C VAL A 75 -12.57 -9.17 13.20
N ILE A 76 -13.85 -9.22 12.82
CA ILE A 76 -14.36 -8.79 11.51
C ILE A 76 -15.26 -7.54 11.59
N ASP A 77 -15.69 -7.12 12.77
CA ASP A 77 -16.47 -5.89 12.94
C ASP A 77 -16.23 -5.26 14.33
N THR A 78 -16.62 -4.00 14.48
CA THR A 78 -16.58 -3.18 15.70
C THR A 78 -17.37 -3.76 16.88
N SER A 79 -18.26 -4.71 16.63
CA SER A 79 -19.03 -5.43 17.66
C SER A 79 -18.30 -6.66 18.24
N ASN A 80 -16.97 -6.77 18.10
CA ASN A 80 -16.18 -7.95 18.49
C ASN A 80 -16.66 -9.26 17.82
N ALA A 81 -17.25 -9.15 16.64
CA ALA A 81 -17.60 -10.32 15.84
C ALA A 81 -16.32 -10.97 15.31
N VAL A 82 -16.22 -12.30 15.39
CA VAL A 82 -15.09 -13.10 14.91
C VAL A 82 -15.53 -13.90 13.67
N GLY A 83 -14.66 -13.94 12.66
CA GLY A 83 -14.86 -14.69 11.43
C GLY A 83 -13.55 -15.19 10.82
N CYS A 84 -13.64 -16.04 9.80
CA CYS A 84 -12.46 -16.48 9.06
C CYS A 84 -12.00 -15.39 8.08
N ALA A 85 -10.77 -14.94 8.22
CA ALA A 85 -10.14 -13.98 7.33
C ALA A 85 -8.87 -14.58 6.72
N ARG A 86 -8.57 -14.15 5.50
CA ARG A 86 -7.25 -14.36 4.92
C ARG A 86 -6.27 -13.49 5.72
N PRO A 87 -5.08 -13.99 6.10
CA PRO A 87 -4.03 -13.11 6.53
C PRO A 87 -3.88 -12.05 5.43
N LYS A 88 -3.82 -10.78 5.80
CA LYS A 88 -3.25 -9.79 4.88
C LYS A 88 -1.94 -10.42 4.45
N MET A 89 -1.78 -10.70 3.16
CA MET A 89 -0.44 -10.90 2.66
C MET A 89 0.28 -9.64 3.09
N ALA A 90 1.20 -9.77 4.04
CA ALA A 90 2.28 -8.81 4.15
C ALA A 90 2.71 -8.65 2.70
N SER A 91 2.53 -7.43 2.18
CA SER A 91 3.18 -6.98 0.95
C SER A 91 4.51 -7.71 0.91
N GLU A 92 4.69 -8.52 -0.13
CA GLU A 92 5.80 -9.44 -0.31
C GLU A 92 7.01 -8.98 0.48
N ASN A 93 7.48 -9.85 1.38
CA ASN A 93 8.78 -9.68 2.02
C ASN A 93 9.73 -9.23 0.92
N ASN A 94 10.13 -7.97 0.94
CA ASN A 94 11.29 -7.50 0.20
C ASN A 94 12.47 -8.12 0.92
N GLU A 95 12.66 -9.42 0.71
CA GLU A 95 13.94 -10.09 0.89
C GLU A 95 14.91 -9.28 0.05
N ASP A 96 15.77 -8.54 0.75
CA ASP A 96 16.75 -7.61 0.20
C ASP A 96 16.12 -6.53 -0.70
N ALA A 97 15.56 -5.47 -0.09
CA ALA A 97 15.12 -4.29 -0.83
C ALA A 97 16.32 -3.69 -1.61
N ASP A 98 16.43 -4.08 -2.88
CA ASP A 98 17.43 -3.56 -3.79
C ASP A 98 17.04 -2.15 -4.22
N TYR A 99 17.46 -1.18 -3.41
CA TYR A 99 17.28 0.25 -3.66
C TYR A 99 18.10 0.77 -4.85
N SER A 100 18.86 -0.09 -5.55
CA SER A 100 19.55 0.26 -6.78
C SER A 100 18.63 0.25 -8.01
N GLU A 101 17.49 -0.46 -7.95
CA GLU A 101 16.54 -0.54 -9.05
C GLU A 101 15.41 0.50 -8.96
N ARG A 102 14.97 0.96 -10.14
CA ARG A 102 13.85 1.91 -10.27
C ARG A 102 12.55 1.17 -9.97
N GLN A 103 11.80 1.67 -8.99
CA GLN A 103 10.50 1.11 -8.66
C GLN A 103 9.47 1.49 -9.74
N PRO A 104 8.60 0.55 -10.17
CA PRO A 104 7.50 0.89 -11.05
C PRO A 104 6.62 1.92 -10.34
N LEU A 105 6.40 3.06 -11.01
CA LEU A 105 5.62 4.18 -10.46
C LEU A 105 4.13 3.84 -10.24
N TYR A 106 3.68 2.65 -10.65
CA TYR A 106 2.32 2.19 -10.46
C TYR A 106 2.17 0.67 -10.67
N GLU A 107 1.65 -0.03 -9.66
CA GLU A 107 0.88 -1.27 -9.82
C GLU A 107 -0.44 -1.07 -9.08
N GLY A 108 -1.53 -0.76 -9.77
CA GLY A 108 -2.79 -0.42 -9.10
C GLY A 108 -4.04 -0.68 -9.92
N LYS A 109 -5.07 -1.16 -9.22
CA LYS A 109 -6.44 -1.44 -9.72
C LYS A 109 -7.20 -0.14 -10.04
N PRO A 110 -8.23 -0.18 -10.90
CA PRO A 110 -9.08 0.98 -11.17
C PRO A 110 -9.76 1.47 -9.88
N GLN A 111 -9.43 2.69 -9.44
CA GLN A 111 -10.00 3.37 -8.28
C GLN A 111 -10.97 4.48 -8.71
N SER A 112 -11.95 4.80 -7.85
CA SER A 112 -12.89 5.89 -8.08
C SER A 112 -12.19 7.25 -8.06
N ARG A 113 -12.40 8.07 -9.10
CA ARG A 113 -11.79 9.41 -9.20
C ARG A 113 -12.32 10.33 -8.11
N GLN A 114 -11.40 11.04 -7.45
CA GLN A 114 -11.71 12.07 -6.46
C GLN A 114 -11.81 13.44 -7.12
N PHE A 115 -12.73 14.27 -6.65
CA PHE A 115 -12.90 15.64 -7.13
C PHE A 115 -12.96 16.59 -5.94
N THR A 116 -12.32 17.74 -6.08
CA THR A 116 -12.56 18.87 -5.16
C THR A 116 -13.93 19.48 -5.41
N VAL A 117 -14.39 20.36 -4.51
CA VAL A 117 -15.63 21.13 -4.70
C VAL A 117 -15.59 21.97 -5.98
N ALA A 118 -14.40 22.40 -6.41
CA ALA A 118 -14.18 23.12 -7.65
C ALA A 118 -14.14 22.22 -8.90
N GLY A 119 -14.28 20.91 -8.75
CA GLY A 119 -14.23 19.94 -9.84
C GLY A 119 -12.82 19.55 -10.28
N VAL A 120 -11.78 19.91 -9.52
CA VAL A 120 -10.38 19.55 -9.81
C VAL A 120 -10.16 18.07 -9.47
N VAL A 121 -9.50 17.35 -10.37
CA VAL A 121 -9.11 15.94 -10.22
C VAL A 121 -7.59 15.84 -10.26
N SER A 122 -7.02 14.84 -9.59
CA SER A 122 -5.59 14.57 -9.67
C SER A 122 -5.16 14.31 -11.11
N THR A 123 -4.21 15.10 -11.61
CA THR A 123 -3.53 14.86 -12.89
C THR A 123 -2.06 14.48 -12.69
N LYS A 124 -1.63 14.32 -11.43
CA LYS A 124 -0.29 13.90 -11.02
C LYS A 124 0.22 12.67 -11.77
N GLN A 125 -0.59 11.63 -11.90
CA GLN A 125 -0.21 10.40 -12.62
C GLN A 125 0.16 10.67 -14.07
N ARG A 126 -0.65 11.48 -14.76
CA ARG A 126 -0.39 11.87 -16.14
C ARG A 126 0.90 12.67 -16.27
N ARG A 127 1.20 13.56 -15.32
CA ARG A 127 2.47 14.32 -15.30
C ARG A 127 3.70 13.43 -15.10
N LEU A 128 3.56 12.35 -14.33
CA LEU A 128 4.62 11.36 -14.14
C LEU A 128 4.89 10.57 -15.44
N GLU A 129 3.83 10.16 -16.13
CA GLU A 129 3.89 9.42 -17.40
C GLU A 129 4.37 10.27 -18.58
N ASP A 130 3.87 11.50 -18.70
CA ASP A 130 4.21 12.42 -19.80
C ASP A 130 5.67 12.92 -19.70
N HIS A 131 6.45 12.47 -18.72
CA HIS A 131 7.87 12.79 -18.51
C HIS A 131 8.20 14.28 -18.69
N VAL A 132 7.31 15.18 -18.23
CA VAL A 132 7.40 16.64 -18.46
C VAL A 132 8.72 17.25 -17.96
N ILE A 133 9.49 16.50 -17.18
CA ILE A 133 10.87 16.84 -16.81
C ILE A 133 11.86 16.35 -17.88
N GLU A 134 11.66 16.78 -19.13
CA GLU A 134 12.70 16.76 -20.14
C GLU A 134 13.40 18.12 -20.11
N SER A 135 14.56 18.19 -19.44
CA SER A 135 15.79 18.84 -19.95
C SER A 135 16.80 19.32 -18.90
N VAL A 136 16.46 19.51 -17.62
CA VAL A 136 17.44 20.11 -16.65
C VAL A 136 17.30 19.58 -15.22
N THR A 137 17.17 18.26 -15.01
CA THR A 137 17.29 17.72 -13.64
C THR A 137 18.69 17.19 -13.35
N PRO A 138 19.30 17.56 -12.22
CA PRO A 138 20.51 16.94 -11.69
C PRO A 138 20.41 15.42 -11.67
N SER A 139 21.52 14.74 -11.92
CA SER A 139 21.64 13.28 -11.84
C SER A 139 21.22 12.70 -10.49
N SER A 140 21.22 13.51 -9.43
CA SER A 140 20.76 13.13 -8.08
C SER A 140 19.31 12.65 -8.01
N TYR A 141 18.46 13.01 -8.98
CA TYR A 141 17.08 12.55 -9.04
C TYR A 141 16.93 11.18 -9.73
N SER A 142 17.92 10.78 -10.53
CA SER A 142 17.90 9.52 -11.28
C SER A 142 18.78 8.42 -10.64
N THR A 143 19.55 8.76 -9.61
CA THR A 143 20.46 7.83 -8.93
C THR A 143 20.51 8.13 -7.43
N ASN A 144 20.88 7.12 -6.64
CA ASN A 144 21.23 7.27 -5.24
C ASN A 144 22.76 7.34 -5.10
N SER A 145 23.25 8.30 -4.33
CA SER A 145 24.64 8.35 -3.88
C SER A 145 24.91 7.26 -2.84
N ASN A 146 26.19 6.91 -2.61
CA ASN A 146 26.56 5.92 -1.59
C ASN A 146 26.04 6.27 -0.18
N LYS A 147 25.93 7.57 0.14
CA LYS A 147 25.36 8.03 1.41
C LYS A 147 23.85 7.82 1.47
N GLU A 148 23.14 8.06 0.37
CA GLU A 148 21.70 7.80 0.28
C GLU A 148 21.41 6.30 0.34
N LEU A 149 22.18 5.46 -0.35
CA LEU A 149 22.05 4.00 -0.28
C LEU A 149 22.24 3.48 1.15
N LEU A 150 23.28 3.93 1.84
CA LEU A 150 23.51 3.58 3.25
C LEU A 150 22.36 4.06 4.15
N CYS A 151 21.80 5.25 3.89
CA CYS A 151 20.64 5.74 4.63
C CYS A 151 19.40 4.87 4.39
N LEU A 152 19.17 4.45 3.14
CA LEU A 152 18.05 3.57 2.79
C LEU A 152 18.18 2.20 3.47
N GLU A 153 19.40 1.67 3.58
CA GLU A 153 19.68 0.44 4.34
C GLU A 153 19.35 0.60 5.83
N TYR A 154 19.77 1.71 6.46
CA TYR A 154 19.42 1.98 7.85
C TYR A 154 17.92 2.14 8.07
N VAL A 155 17.24 2.83 7.15
CA VAL A 155 15.78 3.03 7.22
C VAL A 155 15.04 1.71 7.02
N ALA A 156 15.52 0.83 6.14
CA ALA A 156 14.96 -0.50 5.95
C ALA A 156 15.11 -1.37 7.22
N ASN A 157 16.28 -1.34 7.86
CA ASN A 157 16.51 -2.04 9.13
C ASN A 157 15.64 -1.47 10.26
N PHE A 158 15.49 -0.14 10.33
CA PHE A 158 14.59 0.52 11.28
C PHE A 158 13.14 0.08 11.08
N ARG A 159 12.65 0.07 9.84
CA ARG A 159 11.30 -0.38 9.52
C ARG A 159 11.07 -1.82 9.99
N LYS A 160 12.01 -2.72 9.72
CA LYS A 160 11.92 -4.11 10.19
C LYS A 160 11.78 -4.20 11.71
N GLN A 161 12.65 -3.53 12.44
CA GLN A 161 12.60 -3.51 13.90
C GLN A 161 11.32 -2.87 14.43
N PHE A 162 10.84 -1.82 13.75
CA PHE A 162 9.61 -1.15 14.10
C PHE A 162 8.40 -2.07 13.91
N ASP A 163 8.31 -2.73 12.76
CA ASP A 163 7.23 -3.66 12.44
C ASP A 163 7.25 -4.85 13.43
N ASP A 164 8.42 -5.46 13.69
CA ASP A 164 8.60 -6.55 14.68
C ASP A 164 8.12 -6.17 16.09
N LEU A 165 8.31 -4.91 16.50
CA LEU A 165 7.88 -4.41 17.82
C LEU A 165 6.38 -4.08 17.88
N MET A 166 5.81 -3.62 16.78
CA MET A 166 4.42 -3.11 16.71
C MET A 166 3.40 -4.18 16.30
N ASP A 167 3.85 -5.27 15.65
CA ASP A 167 3.00 -6.36 15.15
C ASP A 167 2.26 -7.13 16.27
N ALA A 168 2.69 -7.02 17.53
CA ALA A 168 2.04 -7.68 18.67
C ALA A 168 0.85 -6.91 19.28
N SER A 169 0.66 -5.62 18.97
CA SER A 169 -0.29 -4.77 19.69
C SER A 169 -1.27 -3.97 18.83
N ASP A 170 -1.02 -3.76 17.53
CA ASP A 170 -1.81 -2.81 16.74
C ASP A 170 -2.06 -3.26 15.28
N ILE A 171 -3.03 -4.18 15.11
CA ILE A 171 -3.37 -4.86 13.84
C ILE A 171 -3.85 -3.91 12.71
N CYS A 172 -4.15 -2.65 13.01
CA CYS A 172 -4.73 -1.68 12.06
C CYS A 172 -3.78 -0.56 11.61
N ARG A 173 -2.48 -0.60 11.96
CA ARG A 173 -1.56 0.50 11.62
C ARG A 173 -1.17 0.51 10.13
N PRO A 174 -1.29 1.65 9.43
CA PRO A 174 -0.73 1.80 8.09
C PRO A 174 0.81 1.66 8.09
N PRO A 175 1.40 1.16 6.99
CA PRO A 175 2.86 1.07 6.87
C PRO A 175 3.50 2.46 6.93
N LEU A 176 4.72 2.51 7.45
CA LEU A 176 5.48 3.77 7.53
C LEU A 176 5.78 4.33 6.12
N TYR A 177 5.46 5.60 5.90
CA TYR A 177 5.75 6.32 4.66
C TYR A 177 7.18 6.90 4.69
N LEU A 178 8.18 6.03 4.49
CA LEU A 178 9.60 6.40 4.66
C LEU A 178 10.35 6.62 3.35
N CYS A 179 10.16 5.74 2.36
CA CYS A 179 10.98 5.74 1.14
C CYS A 179 10.13 5.66 -0.14
N PRO A 180 9.18 6.58 -0.37
CA PRO A 180 8.44 6.61 -1.62
C PRO A 180 9.38 6.88 -2.81
N PRO A 181 9.04 6.36 -4.01
CA PRO A 181 9.72 6.77 -5.24
C PRO A 181 9.46 8.26 -5.52
N ASN A 182 10.47 8.91 -6.08
CA ASN A 182 10.34 10.24 -6.67
C ASN A 182 9.73 10.17 -8.08
N GLU A 183 9.63 11.32 -8.75
CA GLU A 183 9.10 11.45 -10.10
C GLU A 183 9.85 10.67 -11.19
N ARG A 184 11.05 10.15 -10.88
CA ARG A 184 11.85 9.27 -11.76
C ARG A 184 11.72 7.79 -11.38
N GLY A 185 10.89 7.45 -10.39
CA GLY A 185 10.77 6.09 -9.86
C GLY A 185 11.91 5.69 -8.93
N ILE A 186 12.76 6.63 -8.49
CA ILE A 186 13.88 6.33 -7.61
C ILE A 186 13.43 6.46 -6.16
N PRO A 187 13.52 5.41 -5.33
CA PRO A 187 13.19 5.49 -3.92
C PRO A 187 14.12 6.45 -3.19
N LYS A 188 13.53 7.42 -2.49
CA LYS A 188 14.25 8.41 -1.68
C LYS A 188 13.66 8.43 -0.28
N PHE A 189 14.52 8.51 0.73
CA PHE A 189 14.07 8.73 2.10
C PHE A 189 13.37 10.10 2.17
N VAL A 190 12.15 10.18 2.72
CA VAL A 190 11.34 11.42 2.70
C VAL A 190 12.13 12.62 3.21
N CYS A 191 12.91 12.47 4.30
CA CYS A 191 13.69 13.58 4.84
C CYS A 191 14.79 14.09 3.90
N THR A 192 15.29 13.27 2.95
CA THR A 192 16.29 13.73 1.98
C THR A 192 15.68 14.49 0.80
N THR A 193 14.34 14.47 0.67
CA THR A 193 13.62 15.26 -0.33
C THR A 193 13.52 16.74 0.04
N LEU A 194 13.60 17.05 1.34
CA LEU A 194 13.64 18.42 1.85
C LEU A 194 15.00 19.06 1.55
N ARG A 195 15.00 20.07 0.67
CA ARG A 195 16.18 20.83 0.27
C ARG A 195 16.03 22.26 0.78
N PRO A 196 16.80 22.68 1.80
CA PRO A 196 16.76 24.06 2.29
C PRO A 196 16.97 25.04 1.14
N THR A 197 15.95 25.81 0.82
CA THR A 197 15.94 26.68 -0.37
C THR A 197 15.50 28.07 0.04
N LEU A 198 16.41 29.05 -0.04
CA LEU A 198 16.10 30.44 0.27
C LEU A 198 15.68 31.19 -1.01
N LEU A 199 14.48 31.76 -1.01
CA LEU A 199 14.01 32.60 -2.12
C LEU A 199 14.68 33.99 -2.06
N PRO A 200 14.96 34.66 -3.18
CA PRO A 200 15.63 35.97 -3.18
C PRO A 200 14.71 37.14 -2.78
N PHE A 201 13.54 36.86 -2.20
CA PHE A 201 12.52 37.85 -1.86
C PHE A 201 12.37 37.94 -0.35
N LEU A 202 12.79 39.07 0.24
CA LEU A 202 12.80 39.28 1.68
C LEU A 202 11.41 39.17 2.31
N ASP A 203 10.37 39.58 1.56
CA ASP A 203 8.98 39.48 1.99
C ASP A 203 8.52 38.04 2.22
N LEU A 204 9.17 37.06 1.57
CA LEU A 204 8.84 35.65 1.70
C LEU A 204 9.60 34.96 2.83
N TYR A 205 10.31 35.71 3.69
CA TYR A 205 10.96 35.16 4.89
C TYR A 205 10.00 35.09 6.07
N ASP A 206 8.85 35.74 5.98
CA ASP A 206 7.76 35.57 6.92
C ASP A 206 6.94 34.32 6.58
N MET A 207 6.66 33.47 7.58
CA MET A 207 6.00 32.18 7.36
C MET A 207 4.61 32.32 6.74
N ASP A 208 3.82 33.31 7.17
CA ASP A 208 2.44 33.50 6.72
C ASP A 208 2.41 33.98 5.27
N LYS A 209 3.28 34.94 4.93
CA LYS A 209 3.45 35.41 3.55
C LYS A 209 3.93 34.29 2.62
N LEU A 210 4.88 33.47 3.09
CA LEU A 210 5.39 32.35 2.31
C LEU A 210 4.32 31.27 2.08
N ALA A 211 3.55 30.91 3.11
CA ALA A 211 2.45 29.95 2.98
C ALA A 211 1.38 30.46 2.00
N THR A 212 1.04 31.75 2.07
CA THR A 212 0.12 32.40 1.13
C THR A 212 0.67 32.42 -0.29
N PHE A 213 1.98 32.62 -0.45
CA PHE A 213 2.63 32.55 -1.75
C PHE A 213 2.58 31.13 -2.33
N VAL A 214 2.90 30.11 -1.54
CA VAL A 214 2.88 28.71 -2.00
C VAL A 214 1.46 28.27 -2.39
N SER A 215 0.43 28.67 -1.62
CA SER A 215 -0.97 28.33 -1.93
C SER A 215 -1.50 29.04 -3.18
N GLY A 216 -0.96 30.22 -3.51
CA GLY A 216 -1.26 30.91 -4.77
C GLY A 216 -0.42 30.41 -5.96
N LEU A 217 0.73 29.79 -5.71
CA LEU A 217 1.66 29.31 -6.73
C LEU A 217 1.31 27.91 -7.26
N ILE A 218 0.83 27.02 -6.38
CA ILE A 218 0.56 25.62 -6.69
C ILE A 218 -0.95 25.40 -6.71
N GLU A 219 -1.47 24.93 -7.84
CA GLU A 219 -2.86 24.47 -7.95
C GLU A 219 -3.04 23.17 -7.15
N TYR A 220 -3.94 23.21 -6.17
CA TYR A 220 -4.20 22.05 -5.32
C TYR A 220 -4.99 20.98 -6.08
N GLU A 221 -4.43 19.77 -6.09
CA GLU A 221 -5.08 18.56 -6.58
C GLU A 221 -5.37 17.59 -5.41
N PRO A 222 -6.52 16.89 -5.41
CA PRO A 222 -6.82 15.92 -4.38
C PRO A 222 -5.91 14.69 -4.52
N LEU A 223 -5.69 13.97 -3.41
CA LEU A 223 -5.08 12.64 -3.46
C LEU A 223 -5.97 11.68 -4.25
N VAL A 224 -5.36 10.68 -4.88
CA VAL A 224 -6.10 9.61 -5.58
C VAL A 224 -6.88 8.76 -4.58
N ASP A 225 -6.26 8.47 -3.43
CA ASP A 225 -6.88 7.85 -2.27
C ASP A 225 -6.67 8.78 -1.06
N PRO A 226 -7.74 9.29 -0.42
CA PRO A 226 -7.64 10.21 0.70
C PRO A 226 -7.38 9.47 2.02
N CYS A 227 -7.46 8.14 2.01
CA CYS A 227 -7.17 7.29 3.16
C CYS A 227 -5.75 6.69 3.10
N ALA A 228 -4.97 6.98 2.06
CA ALA A 228 -3.62 6.46 1.89
C ALA A 228 -2.64 7.56 1.43
N PRO A 229 -1.36 7.47 1.80
CA PRO A 229 -0.35 8.37 1.26
C PRO A 229 -0.15 8.15 -0.25
N PRO A 230 0.33 9.16 -0.99
CA PRO A 230 0.53 9.05 -2.43
C PRO A 230 1.66 8.06 -2.75
N ALA A 231 1.49 7.29 -3.83
CA ALA A 231 2.47 6.30 -4.27
C ALA A 231 3.83 6.91 -4.67
N CYS A 232 3.84 8.18 -5.10
CA CYS A 232 5.03 8.92 -5.49
C CYS A 232 5.10 10.23 -4.72
N LEU A 233 6.29 10.57 -4.21
CA LEU A 233 6.61 11.86 -3.61
C LEU A 233 7.63 12.60 -4.50
N PRO A 234 7.15 13.45 -5.43
CA PRO A 234 7.99 14.27 -6.28
C PRO A 234 8.92 15.19 -5.47
N SER A 235 10.05 15.52 -6.06
CA SER A 235 10.94 16.54 -5.51
C SER A 235 10.29 17.93 -5.50
N PRO A 236 10.66 18.83 -4.55
CA PRO A 236 10.16 20.21 -4.54
C PRO A 236 10.36 20.93 -5.88
N SER A 237 11.46 20.65 -6.59
CA SER A 237 11.74 21.21 -7.92
C SER A 237 10.74 20.72 -8.99
N ALA A 238 10.33 19.46 -8.95
CA ALA A 238 9.32 18.92 -9.85
C ALA A 238 7.94 19.57 -9.60
N VAL A 239 7.54 19.69 -8.33
CA VAL A 239 6.27 20.33 -7.95
C VAL A 239 6.24 21.79 -8.40
N LEU A 240 7.33 22.53 -8.19
CA LEU A 240 7.44 23.92 -8.66
C LEU A 240 7.37 24.05 -10.18
N ALA A 241 7.92 23.09 -10.93
CA ALA A 241 7.82 23.08 -12.39
C ALA A 241 6.40 22.75 -12.87
N TRP A 242 5.69 21.86 -12.18
CA TRP A 242 4.31 21.52 -12.52
C TRP A 242 3.30 22.58 -12.09
N GLN A 243 3.62 23.37 -11.06
CA GLN A 243 2.71 24.32 -10.42
C GLN A 243 1.36 23.69 -10.01
N ALA A 244 1.36 22.38 -9.75
CA ALA A 244 0.19 21.62 -9.37
C ALA A 244 0.62 20.40 -8.57
N GLY A 245 -0.11 20.08 -7.50
CA GLY A 245 0.26 19.00 -6.59
C GLY A 245 -0.75 18.78 -5.47
N ASP A 246 -0.53 17.72 -4.73
CA ASP A 246 -1.36 17.37 -3.57
C ASP A 246 -0.84 18.01 -2.27
N SER A 247 -1.49 17.69 -1.14
CA SER A 247 -1.10 18.23 0.17
C SER A 247 0.30 17.81 0.60
N PHE A 248 0.79 16.63 0.19
CA PHE A 248 2.14 16.17 0.51
C PHE A 248 3.15 16.99 -0.29
N ASP A 249 2.88 17.19 -1.58
CA ASP A 249 3.71 17.99 -2.48
C ASP A 249 3.86 19.43 -1.97
N MET A 250 2.73 20.08 -1.62
CA MET A 250 2.72 21.45 -1.10
C MET A 250 3.44 21.57 0.24
N ALA A 251 3.23 20.62 1.16
CA ALA A 251 3.91 20.62 2.46
C ALA A 251 5.44 20.49 2.31
N ASN A 252 5.91 19.64 1.39
CA ASN A 252 7.32 19.46 1.11
C ASN A 252 7.98 20.71 0.53
N VAL A 253 7.30 21.40 -0.39
CA VAL A 253 7.77 22.68 -0.95
C VAL A 253 7.84 23.75 0.13
N LEU A 254 6.76 23.90 0.90
CA LEU A 254 6.69 24.91 1.96
C LEU A 254 7.76 24.68 3.04
N ALA A 255 7.92 23.45 3.51
CA ALA A 255 8.95 23.11 4.50
C ALA A 255 10.36 23.37 3.94
N SER A 256 10.63 23.04 2.68
CA SER A 256 11.92 23.32 2.03
C SER A 256 12.26 24.82 2.02
N PHE A 257 11.27 25.68 1.78
CA PHE A 257 11.45 27.14 1.83
C PHE A 257 11.59 27.67 3.26
N LEU A 258 10.79 27.18 4.20
CA LEU A 258 10.88 27.57 5.62
C LEU A 258 12.23 27.22 6.22
N ILE A 259 12.74 26.01 5.98
CA ILE A 259 14.07 25.60 6.44
C ILE A 259 15.14 26.48 5.78
N GLY A 260 14.96 26.84 4.50
CA GLY A 260 15.85 27.78 3.80
C GLY A 260 15.88 29.17 4.45
N ALA A 261 14.74 29.66 4.93
CA ALA A 261 14.60 30.93 5.66
C ALA A 261 15.08 30.86 7.13
N GLY A 262 15.49 29.68 7.62
CA GLY A 262 16.04 29.47 8.94
C GLY A 262 15.03 29.01 10.00
N TYR A 263 13.82 28.63 9.61
CA TYR A 263 12.83 28.06 10.53
C TYR A 263 13.11 26.58 10.80
N ASP A 264 12.77 26.16 12.01
CA ASP A 264 12.75 24.75 12.39
C ASP A 264 11.42 24.12 11.96
N ALA A 265 11.34 23.71 10.70
CA ALA A 265 10.12 23.21 10.08
C ALA A 265 10.20 21.71 9.75
N TYR A 266 9.09 21.01 9.97
CA TYR A 266 8.96 19.57 9.78
C TYR A 266 7.67 19.27 9.02
N VAL A 267 7.69 18.21 8.21
CA VAL A 267 6.49 17.68 7.57
C VAL A 267 6.03 16.46 8.36
N VAL A 268 4.76 16.45 8.75
CA VAL A 268 4.11 15.31 9.42
C VAL A 268 3.10 14.73 8.43
N HIS A 269 3.32 13.47 8.07
CA HIS A 269 2.52 12.71 7.11
C HIS A 269 1.61 11.71 7.82
#